data_AF-A0A1M6JIF6-F1
#
_entry.id   AF-A0A1M6JIF6-F1
#
_cell.length_a   1.000
_cell.length_b   1.000
_cell.length_c   1.000
_cell.angle_alpha   90.00
_cell.angle_beta   90.00
_cell.angle_gamma   90.00
#
_symmetry.space_group_name_H-M   'P 1'
#
loop_
_entity.id
_entity.type
_entity.pdbx_description
1 polymer ?
#
loop_
_entity_poly.entity_id
_entity_poly.type
_entity_poly.pdbx_seq_one_letter_code
_entity_poly.pdbx_strand_id
1 'polypeptide(L)'
;MIKKLRAAILILIIALITVIGWWLWVSPKGEFSCDSRNGGAPTPESAATSFIKSLAARDAEAACRTITNKIGVDELQMQLDWIWQRLGQPTDPSEIDVTIGLQSGNTFPLTLEGPSGTVDLNIMSFLDWYRVTLQ
;
A
#
# COMPACT_ATOMS: atom_id res chain seq x y z
N MET A 1 33.22 -24.92 -34.33
CA MET A 1 33.07 -23.80 -33.36
C MET A 1 31.61 -23.42 -33.09
N ILE A 2 30.71 -23.39 -34.08
CA ILE A 2 29.30 -22.95 -33.93
C ILE A 2 28.48 -23.73 -32.88
N LYS A 3 28.68 -25.05 -32.73
CA LYS A 3 27.94 -25.87 -31.75
C LYS A 3 28.28 -25.54 -30.29
N LYS A 4 29.54 -25.18 -29.99
CA LYS A 4 29.98 -24.80 -28.64
C LYS A 4 29.44 -23.42 -28.24
N LEU A 5 29.34 -22.50 -29.21
CA LEU A 5 28.76 -21.17 -29.00
C LEU A 5 27.25 -21.25 -28.67
N ARG A 6 26.50 -22.11 -29.37
CA ARG A 6 25.07 -22.30 -29.12
C ARG A 6 24.77 -22.91 -27.74
N ALA A 7 25.59 -23.87 -27.30
CA ALA A 7 25.46 -24.46 -25.97
C ALA A 7 25.75 -23.45 -24.85
N ALA A 8 26.79 -22.61 -25.03
CA ALA A 8 27.13 -21.56 -24.07
C ALA A 8 26.01 -20.52 -23.90
N ILE A 9 25.38 -20.11 -25.02
CA ILE A 9 24.25 -19.17 -24.98
C ILE A 9 23.04 -19.78 -24.27
N LEU A 10 22.74 -21.06 -24.51
CA LEU A 10 21.59 -21.72 -23.87
C LEU A 10 21.76 -21.82 -22.35
N ILE A 11 22.96 -22.16 -21.89
CA ILE A 11 23.28 -22.23 -20.45
C ILE A 11 23.16 -20.85 -19.81
N LEU A 12 23.61 -19.80 -20.51
CA LEU A 12 23.55 -18.43 -20.02
C LEU A 12 22.11 -17.93 -19.90
N ILE A 13 21.24 -18.28 -20.86
CA ILE A 13 19.80 -17.98 -20.79
C ILE A 13 19.14 -18.72 -19.63
N ILE A 14 19.41 -20.01 -19.44
CA ILE A 14 18.83 -20.79 -18.33
C ILE A 14 19.29 -20.23 -16.99
N ALA A 15 20.58 -19.90 -16.85
CA ALA A 15 21.10 -19.26 -15.65
C ALA A 15 20.43 -17.92 -15.37
N LEU A 16 20.20 -17.09 -16.39
CA LEU A 16 19.50 -15.81 -16.25
C LEU A 16 18.05 -16.01 -15.78
N ILE A 17 17.33 -16.98 -16.35
CA ILE A 17 15.93 -17.29 -15.98
C ILE A 17 15.87 -17.79 -14.54
N THR A 18 16.80 -18.65 -14.12
CA THR A 18 16.85 -19.12 -12.73
C THR A 18 17.18 -18.01 -11.75
N VAL A 19 18.07 -17.08 -12.12
CA VAL A 19 18.40 -15.92 -11.27
C VAL A 19 17.23 -14.97 -11.17
N ILE A 20 16.55 -14.64 -12.28
CA ILE A 20 15.36 -13.77 -12.29
C ILE A 20 14.21 -14.42 -11.50
N GLY A 21 13.94 -15.70 -11.74
CA GLY A 21 12.90 -16.44 -11.02
C GLY A 21 13.20 -16.52 -9.52
N TRP A 22 14.46 -16.71 -9.13
CA TRP A 22 14.88 -16.71 -7.73
C TRP A 22 14.81 -15.30 -7.13
N TRP A 23 15.17 -14.25 -7.86
CA TRP A 23 15.02 -12.86 -7.41
C TRP A 23 13.55 -12.49 -7.22
N LEU A 24 12.65 -12.92 -8.11
CA LEU A 24 11.20 -12.71 -7.98
C LEU A 24 10.58 -13.52 -6.83
N TRP A 25 11.18 -14.65 -6.45
CA TRP A 25 10.68 -15.54 -5.39
C TRP A 25 11.28 -15.25 -4.01
N VAL A 26 12.54 -14.80 -3.95
CA VAL A 26 13.30 -14.45 -2.73
C VAL A 26 13.28 -12.96 -2.44
N SER A 27 12.84 -12.11 -3.37
CA SER A 27 12.37 -10.78 -2.98
C SER A 27 11.33 -11.00 -1.90
N PRO A 28 11.60 -10.63 -0.65
CA PRO A 28 10.62 -10.78 0.40
C PRO A 28 9.42 -10.01 -0.12
N LYS A 29 8.23 -10.63 -0.15
CA LYS A 29 7.01 -9.82 -0.22
C LYS A 29 7.11 -8.95 1.03
N GLY A 30 7.66 -7.75 0.91
CA GLY A 30 8.08 -6.90 2.02
C GLY A 30 7.01 -6.92 3.09
N GLU A 31 7.37 -7.37 4.28
CA GLU A 31 6.47 -7.49 5.42
C GLU A 31 5.83 -6.12 5.65
N PHE A 32 4.54 -6.03 5.36
CA PHE A 32 3.65 -4.88 5.54
C PHE A 32 4.09 -3.58 4.84
N SER A 33 3.19 -3.04 3.99
CA SER A 33 3.29 -1.76 3.27
C SER A 33 4.17 -1.71 2.02
N CYS A 34 3.89 -0.69 1.21
CA CYS A 34 4.62 -0.32 0.02
C CYS A 34 6.06 0.18 0.34
N ASP A 35 6.40 0.44 1.61
CA ASP A 35 7.72 0.94 2.04
C ASP A 35 8.61 -0.12 2.74
N SER A 36 8.12 -1.36 2.91
CA SER A 36 8.82 -2.43 3.64
C SER A 36 9.30 -2.06 5.06
N ARG A 37 8.77 -0.98 5.66
CA ARG A 37 9.15 -0.56 7.01
C ARG A 37 8.32 -1.29 8.05
N ASN A 38 9.02 -1.77 9.07
CA ASN A 38 8.42 -2.25 10.31
C ASN A 38 8.07 -1.04 11.19
N GLY A 39 6.81 -0.60 11.10
CA GLY A 39 6.28 0.48 11.94
C GLY A 39 4.95 0.98 11.44
N GLY A 40 4.29 1.84 12.21
CA GLY A 40 3.02 2.44 11.86
C GLY A 40 2.70 3.56 12.84
N ALA A 41 1.48 4.06 12.80
CA ALA A 41 1.03 5.06 13.77
C ALA A 41 0.82 4.41 15.14
N PRO A 42 0.92 5.18 16.25
CA PRO A 42 0.74 4.65 17.60
C PRO A 42 -0.73 4.41 17.99
N THR A 43 -1.68 4.95 17.23
CA THR A 43 -3.12 4.75 17.45
C THR A 43 -3.88 4.61 16.12
N PRO A 44 -5.10 4.04 16.12
CA PRO A 44 -5.95 4.01 14.94
C PRO A 44 -6.24 5.42 14.36
N GLU A 45 -6.51 6.39 15.23
CA GLU A 45 -6.83 7.77 14.84
C GLU A 45 -5.64 8.45 14.16
N SER A 46 -4.43 8.24 14.67
CA SER A 46 -3.23 8.78 14.07
C SER A 46 -2.88 8.10 12.74
N ALA A 47 -3.22 6.81 12.57
CA ALA A 47 -3.12 6.12 11.28
C ALA A 47 -4.08 6.73 10.24
N ALA A 48 -5.36 6.88 10.60
CA ALA A 48 -6.36 7.50 9.73
C ALA A 48 -5.99 8.95 9.38
N THR A 49 -5.58 9.74 10.38
CA THR A 49 -5.16 11.14 10.20
C THR A 49 -3.98 11.25 9.23
N SER A 50 -2.99 10.37 9.35
CA SER A 50 -1.82 10.38 8.46
C SER A 50 -2.21 10.01 7.03
N PHE A 51 -3.10 9.02 6.87
CA PHE A 51 -3.63 8.61 5.57
C PHE A 51 -4.43 9.73 4.90
N ILE A 52 -5.39 10.36 5.59
CA ILE A 52 -6.19 11.45 4.98
C ILE A 52 -5.34 12.66 4.62
N LYS A 53 -4.27 12.95 5.38
CA LYS A 53 -3.30 14.00 5.04
C LYS A 53 -2.60 13.70 3.72
N SER A 54 -2.12 12.47 3.54
CA SER A 54 -1.51 12.05 2.28
C SER A 54 -2.50 12.03 1.11
N LEU A 55 -3.76 11.66 1.37
CA LEU A 55 -4.81 11.62 0.36
C LEU A 55 -5.18 13.02 -0.15
N ALA A 56 -5.43 13.98 0.76
CA ALA A 56 -5.75 15.36 0.39
C ALA A 56 -4.57 16.08 -0.29
N ALA A 57 -3.34 15.79 0.15
CA ALA A 57 -2.12 16.29 -0.50
C ALA A 57 -1.81 15.60 -1.84
N ARG A 58 -2.54 14.54 -2.19
CA ARG A 58 -2.30 13.67 -3.34
C ARG A 58 -0.86 13.14 -3.40
N ASP A 59 -0.31 12.78 -2.24
CA ASP A 59 1.06 12.31 -2.07
C ASP A 59 1.08 10.79 -1.87
N ALA A 60 1.27 10.05 -2.97
CA ALA A 60 1.34 8.58 -2.94
C ALA A 60 2.54 8.05 -2.15
N GLU A 61 3.66 8.79 -2.08
CA GLU A 61 4.83 8.36 -1.31
C GLU A 61 4.58 8.51 0.20
N ALA A 62 3.89 9.58 0.62
CA ALA A 62 3.43 9.71 1.98
C ALA A 62 2.37 8.64 2.32
N ALA A 63 1.41 8.40 1.43
CA ALA A 63 0.36 7.39 1.63
C ALA A 63 0.95 5.99 1.79
N CYS A 64 1.97 5.66 0.98
CA CYS A 64 2.74 4.42 1.04
C CYS A 64 3.24 4.08 2.46
N ARG A 65 3.63 5.09 3.25
CA ARG A 65 4.09 4.92 4.64
C ARG A 65 2.96 4.62 5.64
N THR A 66 1.73 4.94 5.27
CA THR A 66 0.54 4.87 6.15
C THR A 66 -0.32 3.63 5.92
N ILE A 67 -0.10 2.91 4.82
CA ILE A 67 -0.92 1.75 4.43
C ILE A 67 -0.21 0.41 4.65
N THR A 68 -0.97 -0.68 4.63
CA THR A 68 -0.47 -2.05 4.81
C THR A 68 -0.30 -2.81 3.48
N ASN A 69 -0.95 -2.33 2.41
CA ASN A 69 -1.02 -2.98 1.11
C ASN A 69 0.37 -3.14 0.48
N LYS A 70 0.58 -4.27 -0.19
CA LYS A 70 1.79 -4.56 -0.98
C LYS A 70 1.48 -4.31 -2.45
N ILE A 71 1.50 -3.04 -2.84
CA ILE A 71 1.14 -2.60 -4.19
C ILE A 71 2.24 -1.72 -4.79
N GLY A 72 2.33 -1.69 -6.12
CA GLY A 72 3.26 -0.80 -6.80
C GLY A 72 2.80 0.67 -6.70
N VAL A 73 3.72 1.62 -6.91
CA VAL A 73 3.41 3.06 -6.84
C VAL A 73 2.32 3.47 -7.82
N ASP A 74 2.34 2.93 -9.05
CA ASP A 74 1.32 3.25 -10.07
C ASP A 74 -0.06 2.72 -9.67
N GLU A 75 -0.13 1.51 -9.10
CA GLU A 75 -1.38 0.92 -8.60
C GLU A 75 -1.91 1.66 -7.38
N LEU A 76 -1.01 2.04 -6.46
CA LEU A 76 -1.33 2.88 -5.31
C LEU A 76 -1.91 4.23 -5.76
N GLN A 77 -1.29 4.89 -6.73
CA GLN A 77 -1.76 6.16 -7.25
C GLN A 77 -3.19 6.02 -7.81
N MET A 78 -3.46 4.97 -8.58
CA MET A 78 -4.80 4.71 -9.11
C MET A 78 -5.84 4.50 -8.00
N GLN A 79 -5.51 3.73 -6.95
CA GLN A 79 -6.42 3.52 -5.83
C GLN A 79 -6.66 4.81 -5.04
N LEU A 80 -5.61 5.58 -4.75
CA LEU A 80 -5.73 6.87 -4.08
C LEU A 80 -6.57 7.86 -4.91
N ASP A 81 -6.37 7.91 -6.22
CA ASP A 81 -7.16 8.77 -7.10
C ASP A 81 -8.64 8.34 -7.12
N TRP A 82 -8.93 7.04 -7.10
CA TRP A 82 -10.30 6.54 -6.98
C TRP A 82 -10.94 6.95 -5.65
N ILE A 83 -10.24 6.77 -4.53
CA ILE A 83 -10.74 7.19 -3.20
C ILE A 83 -10.94 8.70 -3.17
N TRP A 84 -9.96 9.47 -3.63
CA TRP A 84 -9.99 10.94 -3.68
C TRP A 84 -11.19 11.43 -4.52
N GLN A 85 -11.42 10.86 -5.70
CA GLN A 85 -12.60 11.18 -6.52
C GLN A 85 -13.90 10.80 -5.83
N ARG A 86 -13.95 9.62 -5.20
CA ARG A 86 -15.15 9.10 -4.53
C ARG A 86 -15.58 9.97 -3.34
N LEU A 87 -14.61 10.52 -2.62
CA LEU A 87 -14.83 11.46 -1.53
C LEU A 87 -15.22 12.86 -2.02
N GLY A 88 -15.10 13.17 -3.31
CA GLY A 88 -15.43 14.49 -3.84
C GLY A 88 -14.24 15.43 -4.00
N GLN A 89 -13.05 14.87 -4.20
CA GLN A 89 -11.82 15.60 -4.47
C GLN A 89 -11.39 16.57 -3.35
N PRO A 90 -11.34 16.10 -2.09
CA PRO A 90 -10.99 16.97 -0.98
C PRO A 90 -9.60 17.58 -1.16
N THR A 91 -9.46 18.86 -0.82
CA THR A 91 -8.18 19.59 -0.90
C THR A 91 -7.58 19.88 0.49
N ASP A 92 -8.40 19.80 1.54
CA ASP A 92 -7.97 19.87 2.93
C ASP A 92 -8.39 18.61 3.69
N PRO A 93 -7.52 18.02 4.53
CA PRO A 93 -7.89 16.89 5.38
C PRO A 93 -9.13 17.13 6.27
N SER A 94 -9.42 18.39 6.64
CA SER A 94 -10.61 18.73 7.43
C SER A 94 -11.93 18.57 6.66
N GLU A 95 -11.87 18.42 5.33
CA GLU A 95 -13.05 18.12 4.50
C GLU A 95 -13.43 16.63 4.54
N ILE A 96 -12.65 15.80 5.23
CA ILE A 96 -12.88 14.36 5.37
C ILE A 96 -13.21 14.06 6.83
N ASP A 97 -14.46 13.67 7.08
CA ASP A 97 -14.89 13.12 8.35
C ASP A 97 -14.42 11.66 8.50
N VAL A 98 -13.91 11.34 9.68
CA VAL A 98 -13.33 10.02 10.00
C VAL A 98 -14.13 9.35 11.10
N THR A 99 -14.67 8.17 10.80
CA THR A 99 -15.31 7.30 11.79
C THR A 99 -14.54 5.98 11.90
N ILE A 100 -14.08 5.66 13.12
CA ILE A 100 -13.40 4.40 13.43
C ILE A 100 -14.36 3.50 14.20
N GLY A 101 -14.64 2.32 13.65
CA GLY A 101 -15.50 1.32 14.26
C GLY A 101 -14.84 0.55 15.39
N LEU A 102 -15.63 -0.30 16.06
CA LEU A 102 -15.13 -1.20 17.08
C LEU A 102 -14.16 -2.24 16.48
N GLN A 103 -13.12 -2.56 17.23
CA GLN A 103 -12.13 -3.56 16.83
C GLN A 103 -12.78 -4.94 16.66
N SER A 104 -12.46 -5.61 15.55
CA SER A 104 -12.80 -7.00 15.28
C SER A 104 -11.54 -7.77 14.93
N GLY A 105 -11.06 -8.61 15.85
CA GLY A 105 -9.75 -9.26 15.70
C GLY A 105 -8.61 -8.25 15.66
N ASN A 106 -7.86 -8.20 14.57
CA ASN A 106 -6.75 -7.26 14.38
C ASN A 106 -7.11 -6.07 13.47
N THR A 107 -8.40 -5.85 13.18
CA THR A 107 -8.84 -4.76 12.30
C THR A 107 -9.84 -3.84 12.99
N PHE A 108 -9.81 -2.57 12.60
CA PHE A 108 -10.81 -1.57 12.92
C PHE A 108 -11.48 -1.14 11.60
N PRO A 109 -12.80 -1.20 11.48
CA PRO A 109 -13.50 -0.58 10.36
C PRO A 109 -13.17 0.92 10.31
N LEU A 110 -12.90 1.46 9.13
CA LEU A 110 -12.64 2.88 8.91
C LEU A 110 -13.59 3.40 7.85
N THR A 111 -14.45 4.34 8.21
CA THR A 111 -15.31 5.05 7.26
C THR A 111 -14.78 6.46 7.09
N LEU A 112 -14.54 6.84 5.83
CA LEU A 112 -14.17 8.19 5.41
C LEU A 112 -15.35 8.80 4.68
N GLU A 113 -15.80 9.97 5.12
CA GLU A 113 -16.88 10.71 4.47
C GLU A 113 -16.34 12.06 4.00
N GLY A 114 -16.49 12.35 2.71
CA GLY A 114 -16.06 13.59 2.10
C GLY A 114 -17.22 14.31 1.41
N PRO A 115 -16.95 15.46 0.76
CA PRO A 115 -17.98 16.32 0.19
C PRO A 115 -18.96 15.65 -0.78
N SER A 116 -18.57 14.57 -1.46
CA SER A 116 -19.41 13.90 -2.48
C SER A 116 -19.67 12.42 -2.23
N GLY A 117 -19.20 11.87 -1.11
CA GLY A 117 -19.45 10.47 -0.84
C GLY A 117 -18.60 9.87 0.26
N THR A 118 -18.79 8.57 0.44
CA THR A 118 -18.21 7.79 1.52
C THR A 118 -17.35 6.67 0.95
N VAL A 119 -16.27 6.34 1.65
CA VAL A 119 -15.40 5.19 1.38
C VAL A 119 -15.18 4.42 2.67
N ASP A 120 -15.39 3.10 2.62
CA ASP A 120 -15.10 2.20 3.72
C ASP A 120 -13.78 1.47 3.47
N LEU A 121 -12.90 1.53 4.46
CA LEU A 121 -11.57 0.93 4.52
C LEU A 121 -11.43 0.18 5.84
N ASN A 122 -10.22 -0.31 6.12
CA ASN A 122 -9.89 -0.86 7.43
C ASN A 122 -8.59 -0.24 7.95
N ILE A 123 -8.39 -0.28 9.26
CA ILE A 123 -7.10 -0.07 9.90
C ILE A 123 -6.68 -1.41 10.49
N MET A 124 -5.49 -1.89 10.12
CA MET A 124 -4.91 -3.09 10.71
C MET A 124 -4.03 -2.71 11.89
N SER A 125 -4.13 -3.50 12.95
CA SER A 125 -3.25 -3.47 14.11
C SER A 125 -2.26 -4.64 14.05
N PHE A 126 -0.99 -4.36 14.30
CA PHE A 126 0.07 -5.37 14.41
C PHE A 126 1.18 -4.85 15.32
N LEU A 127 1.63 -5.63 16.30
CA LEU A 127 2.72 -5.27 17.23
C LEU A 127 2.63 -3.81 17.74
N ASP A 128 1.45 -3.42 18.23
CA ASP A 128 1.16 -2.08 18.78
C ASP A 128 1.30 -0.89 17.82
N TRP A 129 1.32 -1.15 16.50
CA TRP A 129 1.21 -0.10 15.48
C TRP A 129 0.00 -0.32 14.57
N TYR A 130 -0.42 0.79 13.94
CA TYR A 130 -1.65 0.87 13.15
C TYR A 130 -1.38 1.46 11.76
N ARG A 131 -1.99 0.87 10.73
CA ARG A 131 -1.90 1.32 9.32
C ARG A 131 -3.20 1.04 8.58
N VAL A 132 -3.52 1.86 7.58
CA VAL A 132 -4.73 1.72 6.76
C VAL A 132 -4.58 0.57 5.75
N THR A 133 -5.65 -0.15 5.48
CA THR A 133 -5.73 -1.19 4.47
C THR A 133 -6.74 -0.78 3.41
N LEU A 134 -6.25 -0.60 2.18
CA LEU A 134 -7.07 -0.37 0.99
C LEU A 134 -7.73 -1.68 0.55
N GLN A 135 -8.94 -1.59 -0.02
CA GLN A 135 -9.71 -2.73 -0.54
C GLN A 135 -9.50 -2.93 -2.03
#